data_AF-A0A0A2MN55-F1
#
_entry.id   AF-A0A0A2MN55-F1
#
_cell.length_a   1.000
_cell.length_b   1.000
_cell.length_c   1.000
_cell.angle_alpha   90.00
_cell.angle_beta   90.00
_cell.angle_gamma   90.00
#
_symmetry.space_group_name_H-M   'P 1'
#
loop_
_entity.id
_entity.type
_entity.pdbx_description
1 polymer ?
#
loop_
_entity_poly.entity_id
_entity_poly.type
_entity_poly.pdbx_seq_one_letter_code
_entity_poly.pdbx_strand_id
1 'polypeptide(L)'
;MIFTTANQTLMNTITKRIQSIDVLRGIIMALMALDHTRDFLHIDAMTEDPTSMATTTPFLFFTRWITHFCAPTFVFLSGASIYLQSIRKTKKELAWFLFTRGLWLIIAELTLVGFGWSFDYFFRLFFLQVIWAIGCSMVILSGLIFFNYRVLAALGIIITLFHNLMDHATIADPDLDAAANLLIVTNFAPYTVGPFNFISAYAVLPWTGIMLLGFAIGKWYNTAVYTAQQRKKALVTFGLSLIALFIVLRFINNYGDLQPWSAQAIPVYTVLSFLNVTKYPPSLMYACMTLGPALLALAALENIQNKFTGIMNVFGRVPFFYYLLHVYVIHLLCVVVFYAEGYEFADNFKLQMAFGFRPRENFGYSLGIIYLLWLLVLVICYYPSRWYNNYKSNNKKWWLSYV
;
A
#
# COMPACT_ATOMS: atom_id res chain seq x y z
N MET A 1 42.25 -12.43 8.13
CA MET A 1 41.02 -12.36 8.95
C MET A 1 40.18 -13.58 8.62
N ILE A 2 40.36 -14.68 9.37
CA ILE A 2 39.81 -16.00 9.06
C ILE A 2 38.35 -16.03 9.53
N PHE A 3 37.40 -15.80 8.62
CA PHE A 3 36.01 -16.11 8.88
C PHE A 3 35.86 -17.63 8.90
N THR A 4 35.46 -18.21 10.03
CA THR A 4 35.18 -19.65 10.14
C THR A 4 34.05 -20.04 9.17
N THR A 5 34.11 -21.25 8.62
CA THR A 5 33.04 -21.81 7.77
C THR A 5 31.66 -21.74 8.42
N ALA A 6 31.59 -21.79 9.75
CA ALA A 6 30.36 -21.58 10.51
C ALA A 6 29.83 -20.12 10.42
N ASN A 7 30.69 -19.10 10.50
CA ASN A 7 30.30 -17.69 10.31
C ASN A 7 29.87 -17.41 8.88
N GLN A 8 30.52 -18.05 7.91
CA GLN A 8 30.17 -17.95 6.49
C GLN A 8 28.85 -18.66 6.19
N THR A 9 28.60 -19.82 6.82
CA THR A 9 27.34 -20.56 6.72
C THR A 9 26.21 -19.80 7.39
N LEU A 10 26.42 -19.24 8.60
CA LEU A 10 25.47 -18.38 9.30
C LEU A 10 25.13 -17.13 8.49
N MET A 11 26.13 -16.46 7.88
CA MET A 11 25.89 -15.38 6.94
C MET A 11 25.12 -15.86 5.69
N ASN A 12 25.39 -17.06 5.17
CA ASN A 12 24.64 -17.65 4.05
C ASN A 12 23.19 -18.01 4.42
N THR A 13 22.88 -18.41 5.66
CA THR A 13 21.51 -18.63 6.15
C THR A 13 20.79 -17.31 6.44
N ILE A 14 21.47 -16.30 6.99
CA ILE A 14 20.94 -14.94 7.18
C ILE A 14 20.64 -14.26 5.83
N THR A 15 21.38 -14.63 4.77
CA THR A 15 21.25 -14.01 3.44
C THR A 15 20.20 -14.64 2.54
N LYS A 16 19.67 -15.82 2.89
CA LYS A 16 18.62 -16.48 2.09
C LYS A 16 17.37 -15.61 2.05
N ARG A 17 16.94 -15.25 0.83
CA ARG A 17 15.79 -14.38 0.58
C ARG A 17 14.53 -15.00 1.19
N ILE A 18 13.76 -14.20 1.94
CA ILE A 18 12.57 -14.66 2.66
C ILE A 18 11.38 -14.67 1.71
N GLN A 19 11.04 -15.85 1.24
CA GLN A 19 10.02 -16.03 0.21
C GLN A 19 8.62 -15.62 0.69
N SER A 20 8.26 -15.83 1.96
CA SER A 20 6.94 -15.46 2.48
C SER A 20 6.64 -13.97 2.34
N ILE A 21 7.64 -13.10 2.52
CA ILE A 21 7.52 -11.65 2.33
C ILE A 21 7.24 -11.32 0.86
N ASP A 22 8.00 -11.89 -0.07
CA ASP A 22 7.78 -11.65 -1.50
C ASP A 22 6.45 -12.24 -1.97
N VAL A 23 6.05 -13.43 -1.50
CA VAL A 23 4.77 -14.05 -1.87
C VAL A 23 3.60 -13.21 -1.38
N LEU A 24 3.60 -12.80 -0.11
CA LEU A 24 2.53 -11.95 0.43
C LEU A 24 2.48 -10.62 -0.31
N ARG A 25 3.63 -10.01 -0.59
CA ARG A 25 3.70 -8.80 -1.43
C ARG A 25 3.09 -9.05 -2.81
N GLY A 26 3.37 -10.20 -3.43
CA GLY A 26 2.78 -10.55 -4.72
C GLY A 26 1.26 -10.70 -4.70
N ILE A 27 0.72 -11.33 -3.64
CA ILE A 27 -0.73 -11.50 -3.45
C ILE A 27 -1.41 -10.15 -3.35
N ILE A 28 -0.91 -9.26 -2.49
CA ILE A 28 -1.52 -7.93 -2.34
C ILE A 28 -1.37 -7.07 -3.60
N MET A 29 -0.33 -7.27 -4.41
CA MET A 29 -0.19 -6.57 -5.69
C MET A 29 -1.17 -7.06 -6.75
N ALA A 30 -1.47 -8.37 -6.75
CA ALA A 30 -2.52 -8.90 -7.60
C ALA A 30 -3.90 -8.36 -7.19
N LEU A 31 -4.18 -8.27 -5.88
CA LEU A 31 -5.41 -7.66 -5.37
C LEU A 31 -5.49 -6.15 -5.61
N MET A 32 -4.38 -5.42 -5.50
CA MET A 32 -4.32 -3.99 -5.78
C MET A 32 -4.74 -3.67 -7.21
N ALA A 33 -4.33 -4.49 -8.18
CA ALA A 33 -4.76 -4.33 -9.57
C ALA A 33 -6.28 -4.47 -9.74
N LEU A 34 -6.98 -5.22 -8.88
CA LEU A 34 -8.45 -5.29 -8.90
C LEU A 34 -9.07 -3.95 -8.51
N ASP A 35 -8.57 -3.32 -7.44
CA ASP A 35 -9.04 -2.00 -6.97
C ASP A 35 -8.89 -0.97 -8.10
N HIS A 36 -7.71 -0.92 -8.71
CA HIS A 36 -7.42 0.05 -9.76
C HIS A 36 -8.20 -0.26 -11.05
N THR A 37 -8.38 -1.53 -11.41
CA THR A 37 -9.23 -1.89 -12.57
C THR A 37 -10.68 -1.44 -12.32
N ARG A 38 -11.20 -1.60 -11.09
CA ARG A 38 -12.51 -1.06 -10.73
C ARG A 38 -12.53 0.46 -10.86
N ASP A 39 -11.56 1.17 -10.29
CA ASP A 39 -11.51 2.64 -10.36
C ASP A 39 -11.59 3.17 -11.79
N PHE A 40 -10.84 2.57 -12.71
CA PHE A 40 -10.85 3.02 -14.09
C PHE A 40 -12.08 2.57 -14.88
N LEU A 41 -12.63 1.38 -14.63
CA LEU A 41 -13.53 0.73 -15.59
C LEU A 41 -14.91 0.37 -15.04
N HIS A 42 -15.16 0.45 -13.73
CA HIS A 42 -16.49 0.14 -13.18
C HIS A 42 -17.44 1.32 -13.36
N ILE A 43 -18.67 1.04 -13.79
CA ILE A 43 -19.64 2.07 -14.20
C ILE A 43 -19.85 3.16 -13.14
N ASP A 44 -19.97 2.79 -11.86
CA ASP A 44 -20.22 3.73 -10.76
C ASP A 44 -18.95 4.23 -10.05
N ALA A 45 -17.75 3.91 -10.56
CA ALA A 45 -16.51 4.14 -9.79
C ALA A 45 -16.24 5.61 -9.44
N MET A 46 -16.71 6.54 -10.27
CA MET A 46 -16.46 7.98 -10.13
C MET A 46 -17.64 8.75 -9.52
N THR A 47 -18.76 8.07 -9.30
CA THR A 47 -20.01 8.66 -8.78
C THR A 47 -20.39 8.12 -7.41
N GLU A 48 -20.01 6.88 -7.09
CA GLU A 48 -20.40 6.19 -5.87
C GLU A 48 -19.20 5.72 -5.04
N ASP A 49 -19.34 5.74 -3.72
CA ASP A 49 -18.39 5.08 -2.82
C ASP A 49 -18.76 3.59 -2.71
N PRO A 50 -17.86 2.65 -3.09
CA PRO A 50 -18.14 1.21 -3.03
C PRO A 50 -18.36 0.68 -1.60
N THR A 51 -18.09 1.49 -0.57
CA THR A 51 -18.34 1.18 0.84
C THR A 51 -19.47 1.98 1.48
N SER A 52 -20.17 2.82 0.71
CA SER A 52 -21.37 3.52 1.19
C SER A 52 -22.48 2.52 1.52
N MET A 53 -22.97 2.52 2.76
CA MET A 53 -24.09 1.65 3.16
C MET A 53 -25.40 1.99 2.43
N ALA A 54 -25.50 3.20 1.84
CA ALA A 54 -26.66 3.63 1.10
C ALA A 54 -26.76 3.00 -0.30
N THR A 55 -25.61 2.75 -0.95
CA THR A 55 -25.56 2.36 -2.37
C THR A 55 -24.78 1.08 -2.63
N THR A 56 -24.01 0.57 -1.66
CA THR A 56 -23.20 -0.63 -1.85
C THR A 56 -24.04 -1.91 -1.90
N THR A 57 -23.45 -2.93 -2.52
CA THR A 57 -23.90 -4.32 -2.46
C THR A 57 -22.84 -5.16 -1.74
N PRO A 58 -23.18 -6.32 -1.15
CA PRO A 58 -22.19 -7.18 -0.52
C PRO A 58 -21.00 -7.52 -1.43
N PHE A 59 -21.24 -7.79 -2.72
CA PHE A 59 -20.16 -8.09 -3.68
C PHE A 59 -19.26 -6.88 -3.95
N LEU A 60 -19.83 -5.69 -4.11
CA LEU A 60 -19.06 -4.45 -4.33
C LEU A 60 -18.26 -4.09 -3.08
N PHE A 61 -18.88 -4.14 -1.90
CA PHE A 61 -18.22 -3.91 -0.62
C PHE A 61 -17.05 -4.85 -0.43
N PHE A 62 -17.24 -6.17 -0.59
CA PHE A 62 -16.14 -7.12 -0.39
C PHE A 62 -15.05 -6.99 -1.44
N THR A 63 -15.38 -6.60 -2.68
CA THR A 63 -14.37 -6.25 -3.69
C THR A 63 -13.50 -5.10 -3.22
N ARG A 64 -14.09 -4.04 -2.65
CA ARG A 64 -13.32 -2.94 -2.07
C ARG A 64 -12.55 -3.38 -0.82
N TRP A 65 -13.22 -4.07 0.10
CA TRP A 65 -12.68 -4.44 1.40
C TRP A 65 -11.46 -5.37 1.31
N ILE A 66 -11.44 -6.37 0.42
CA ILE A 66 -10.25 -7.23 0.27
C ILE A 66 -9.02 -6.46 -0.22
N THR A 67 -9.22 -5.33 -0.90
CA THR A 67 -8.12 -4.49 -1.38
C THR A 67 -7.61 -3.52 -0.31
N HIS A 68 -8.33 -3.36 0.81
CA HIS A 68 -7.85 -2.58 1.96
C HIS A 68 -6.53 -3.11 2.53
N PHE A 69 -6.30 -4.41 2.41
CA PHE A 69 -5.05 -5.06 2.84
C PHE A 69 -3.83 -4.57 2.07
N CYS A 70 -4.00 -4.00 0.87
CA CYS A 70 -2.88 -3.72 -0.03
C CYS A 70 -1.91 -2.68 0.53
N ALA A 71 -2.39 -1.47 0.83
CA ALA A 71 -1.51 -0.38 1.24
C ALA A 71 -0.82 -0.65 2.60
N PRO A 72 -1.52 -1.02 3.69
CA PRO A 72 -0.86 -1.29 4.98
C PRO A 72 0.14 -2.41 4.90
N THR A 73 -0.23 -3.54 4.28
CA THR A 73 0.67 -4.68 4.15
C THR A 73 1.90 -4.31 3.32
N PHE A 74 1.74 -3.54 2.24
CA PHE A 74 2.87 -3.15 1.40
C PHE A 74 3.84 -2.20 2.13
N VAL A 75 3.32 -1.19 2.82
CA VAL A 75 4.13 -0.23 3.62
C VAL A 75 4.83 -0.96 4.77
N PHE A 76 4.12 -1.84 5.46
CA PHE A 76 4.66 -2.68 6.53
C PHE A 76 5.78 -3.62 6.02
N LEU A 77 5.56 -4.34 4.91
CA LEU A 77 6.57 -5.22 4.31
C LEU A 77 7.77 -4.44 3.74
N SER A 78 7.58 -3.16 3.37
CA SER A 78 8.68 -2.26 3.00
C SER A 78 9.56 -1.99 4.21
N GLY A 79 8.98 -1.66 5.37
CA GLY A 79 9.70 -1.54 6.64
C GLY A 79 10.49 -2.81 7.00
N ALA A 80 9.86 -3.99 6.90
CA ALA A 80 10.53 -5.25 7.16
C ALA A 80 11.72 -5.49 6.21
N SER A 81 11.58 -5.10 4.95
CA SER A 81 12.66 -5.19 3.95
C SER A 81 13.81 -4.22 4.25
N ILE A 82 13.52 -3.05 4.83
CA ILE A 82 14.54 -2.08 5.25
C ILE A 82 15.35 -2.63 6.42
N TYR A 83 14.71 -3.28 7.40
CA TYR A 83 15.41 -3.96 8.48
C TYR A 83 16.34 -5.07 7.94
N LEU A 84 15.87 -5.89 7.01
CA LEU A 84 16.71 -6.94 6.43
C LEU A 84 17.92 -6.39 5.67
N GLN A 85 17.79 -5.20 5.06
CA GLN A 85 18.90 -4.46 4.47
C GLN A 85 19.86 -3.91 5.53
N SER A 86 19.36 -3.51 6.71
CA SER A 86 20.20 -3.01 7.81
C SER A 86 21.13 -4.06 8.41
N ILE A 87 20.87 -5.35 8.17
CA ILE A 87 21.78 -6.43 8.55
C ILE A 87 23.01 -6.47 7.64
N ARG A 88 22.90 -5.97 6.40
CA ARG A 88 23.92 -6.09 5.34
C ARG A 88 24.62 -4.78 4.99
N LYS A 89 24.14 -3.66 5.53
CA LYS A 89 24.66 -2.31 5.26
C LYS A 89 25.05 -1.65 6.57
N THR A 90 26.07 -0.80 6.54
CA THR A 90 26.32 0.13 7.65
C THR A 90 25.14 1.10 7.80
N LYS A 91 24.99 1.70 8.99
CA LYS A 91 23.92 2.69 9.23
C LYS A 91 23.99 3.86 8.26
N LYS A 92 25.19 4.37 7.95
CA LYS A 92 25.40 5.48 7.01
C LYS A 92 24.99 5.10 5.58
N GLU A 93 25.40 3.93 5.11
CA GLU A 93 25.02 3.43 3.77
C GLU A 93 23.51 3.20 3.66
N LEU A 94 22.88 2.69 4.72
CA LEU A 94 21.43 2.50 4.74
C LEU A 94 20.70 3.84 4.78
N ALA A 95 21.12 4.78 5.63
CA ALA A 95 20.55 6.12 5.69
C ALA A 95 20.59 6.80 4.31
N TRP A 96 21.76 6.83 3.67
CA TRP A 96 21.90 7.42 2.35
C TRP A 96 21.04 6.73 1.29
N PHE A 97 21.00 5.39 1.31
CA PHE A 97 20.13 4.63 0.41
C PHE A 97 18.65 4.97 0.62
N LEU A 98 18.18 5.04 1.87
CA LEU A 98 16.79 5.36 2.17
C LEU A 98 16.43 6.79 1.76
N PHE A 99 17.33 7.75 2.02
CA PHE A 99 17.15 9.14 1.63
C PHE A 99 17.02 9.28 0.11
N THR A 100 17.99 8.77 -0.64
CA THR A 100 18.00 8.83 -2.11
C THR A 100 16.86 8.03 -2.74
N ARG A 101 16.56 6.84 -2.22
CA ARG A 101 15.44 6.01 -2.68
C ARG A 101 14.10 6.69 -2.38
N GLY A 102 13.95 7.29 -1.21
CA GLY A 102 12.74 8.01 -0.80
C GLY A 102 12.48 9.23 -1.68
N LEU A 103 13.50 10.06 -1.92
CA LEU A 103 13.42 11.19 -2.86
C LEU A 103 13.07 10.74 -4.28
N TRP A 104 13.65 9.64 -4.75
CA TRP A 104 13.27 9.08 -6.04
C TRP A 104 11.80 8.67 -6.10
N LEU A 105 11.25 8.04 -5.04
CA LEU A 105 9.84 7.67 -5.02
C LEU A 105 8.92 8.89 -4.99
N ILE A 106 9.31 9.96 -4.29
CA ILE A 106 8.59 11.24 -4.31
C ILE A 106 8.58 11.82 -5.72
N ILE A 107 9.75 11.88 -6.39
CA ILE A 107 9.84 12.37 -7.78
C ILE A 107 9.01 11.49 -8.71
N ALA A 108 9.09 10.17 -8.56
CA ALA A 108 8.31 9.22 -9.36
C ALA A 108 6.81 9.40 -9.15
N GLU A 109 6.35 9.71 -7.93
CA GLU A 109 4.95 10.04 -7.68
C GLU A 109 4.52 11.26 -8.48
N LEU A 110 5.27 12.36 -8.34
CA LEU A 110 4.97 13.63 -8.98
C LEU A 110 5.14 13.61 -10.51
N THR A 111 5.68 12.54 -11.07
CA THR A 111 5.94 12.42 -12.51
C THR A 111 5.29 11.16 -13.09
N LEU A 112 5.97 10.02 -13.00
CA LEU A 112 5.59 8.76 -13.64
C LEU A 112 4.27 8.20 -13.13
N VAL A 113 4.02 8.25 -11.82
CA VAL A 113 2.79 7.71 -11.23
C VAL A 113 1.64 8.70 -11.42
N GLY A 114 1.85 9.97 -11.10
CA GLY A 114 0.85 11.03 -11.30
C GLY A 114 0.39 11.13 -12.75
N PHE A 115 1.31 11.05 -13.71
CA PHE A 115 0.95 10.93 -15.13
C PHE A 115 0.23 9.61 -15.41
N GLY A 116 0.74 8.47 -14.93
CA GLY A 116 0.11 7.17 -15.14
C GLY A 116 -1.34 7.08 -14.65
N TRP A 117 -1.70 7.81 -13.58
CA TRP A 117 -3.07 7.87 -13.07
C TRP A 117 -3.93 8.90 -13.79
N SER A 118 -3.39 10.07 -14.12
CA SER A 118 -4.19 11.18 -14.65
C SER A 118 -4.24 11.24 -16.18
N PHE A 119 -3.22 10.76 -16.89
CA PHE A 119 -2.95 11.08 -18.30
C PHE A 119 -3.02 12.60 -18.58
N ASP A 120 -2.79 13.43 -17.56
CA ASP A 120 -2.76 14.89 -17.69
C ASP A 120 -1.32 15.37 -17.94
N TYR A 121 -1.01 15.66 -19.20
CA TYR A 121 0.30 16.17 -19.60
C TYR A 121 0.67 17.51 -18.94
N PHE A 122 -0.33 18.29 -18.52
CA PHE A 122 -0.12 19.59 -17.88
C PHE A 122 0.09 19.51 -16.37
N PHE A 123 -0.03 18.32 -15.77
CA PHE A 123 0.11 18.10 -14.31
C PHE A 123 -0.65 19.14 -13.48
N ARG A 124 -1.92 19.40 -13.84
CA ARG A 124 -2.74 20.46 -13.21
C ARG A 124 -3.08 20.16 -11.75
N LEU A 125 -3.08 18.89 -11.39
CA LEU A 125 -3.38 18.39 -10.05
C LEU A 125 -2.45 17.22 -9.70
N PHE A 126 -1.71 17.35 -8.60
CA PHE A 126 -0.91 16.27 -8.04
C PHE A 126 -1.72 15.48 -7.02
N PHE A 127 -2.05 14.23 -7.34
CA PHE A 127 -2.68 13.33 -6.39
C PHE A 127 -1.61 12.54 -5.63
N LEU A 128 -1.38 12.87 -4.35
CA LEU A 128 -0.35 12.26 -3.53
C LEU A 128 -0.89 10.98 -2.88
N GLN A 129 -0.41 9.83 -3.38
CA GLN A 129 -0.89 8.50 -3.04
C GLN A 129 0.12 7.71 -2.19
N VAL A 130 0.03 6.38 -2.26
CA VAL A 130 0.83 5.47 -1.43
C VAL A 130 2.33 5.58 -1.72
N ILE A 131 2.75 5.89 -2.95
CA ILE A 131 4.17 5.98 -3.30
C ILE A 131 4.77 7.25 -2.69
N TRP A 132 4.03 8.37 -2.67
CA TRP A 132 4.39 9.57 -1.91
C TRP A 132 4.65 9.23 -0.44
N ALA A 133 3.67 8.59 0.23
CA ALA A 133 3.82 8.26 1.64
C ALA A 133 5.01 7.34 1.91
N ILE A 134 5.23 6.31 1.08
CA ILE A 134 6.41 5.44 1.20
C ILE A 134 7.71 6.23 1.02
N GLY A 135 7.77 7.12 0.03
CA GLY A 135 8.94 7.96 -0.23
C GLY A 135 9.27 8.85 0.96
N CYS A 136 8.28 9.57 1.49
CA CYS A 136 8.42 10.42 2.67
C CYS A 136 8.80 9.61 3.92
N SER A 137 8.16 8.45 4.15
CA SER A 137 8.49 7.56 5.27
C SER A 137 9.93 7.03 5.17
N MET A 138 10.44 6.73 3.97
CA MET A 138 11.85 6.34 3.78
C MET A 138 12.81 7.50 4.09
N VAL A 139 12.47 8.73 3.69
CA VAL A 139 13.26 9.92 4.04
C VAL A 139 13.27 10.12 5.56
N ILE A 140 12.13 10.01 6.24
CA ILE A 140 12.07 10.10 7.72
C ILE A 140 12.90 8.98 8.36
N LEU A 141 12.73 7.74 7.91
CA LEU A 141 13.46 6.59 8.43
C LEU A 141 14.97 6.69 8.20
N SER A 142 15.41 7.41 7.16
CA SER A 142 16.83 7.66 6.91
C SER A 142 17.52 8.41 8.07
N GLY A 143 16.81 9.32 8.73
CA GLY A 143 17.27 9.97 9.96
C GLY A 143 17.06 9.09 11.19
N LEU A 144 15.93 8.38 11.26
CA LEU A 144 15.62 7.56 12.44
C LEU A 144 16.53 6.33 12.59
N ILE A 145 17.17 5.84 11.51
CA ILE A 145 17.99 4.61 11.55
C ILE A 145 19.20 4.68 12.50
N PHE A 146 19.59 5.89 12.93
CA PHE A 146 20.68 6.08 13.89
C PHE A 146 20.26 5.70 15.32
N PHE A 147 18.98 5.81 15.67
CA PHE A 147 18.46 5.39 16.96
C PHE A 147 18.48 3.87 17.14
N ASN A 148 18.31 3.42 18.38
CA ASN A 148 18.23 1.99 18.66
C ASN A 148 16.86 1.43 18.24
N TYR A 149 16.81 0.12 17.97
CA TYR A 149 15.60 -0.58 17.53
C TYR A 149 14.37 -0.33 18.43
N ARG A 150 14.55 -0.20 19.75
CA ARG A 150 13.44 -0.02 20.70
C ARG A 150 12.74 1.32 20.49
N VAL A 151 13.52 2.37 20.18
CA VAL A 151 12.96 3.69 19.85
C VAL A 151 12.12 3.62 18.59
N LEU A 152 12.60 2.97 17.52
CA LEU A 152 11.84 2.85 16.27
C LEU A 152 10.55 2.04 16.47
N ALA A 153 10.61 0.95 17.25
CA ALA A 153 9.43 0.17 17.59
C ALA A 153 8.42 0.98 18.42
N ALA A 154 8.89 1.71 19.44
CA ALA A 154 8.05 2.56 20.27
C ALA A 154 7.39 3.68 19.45
N LEU A 155 8.15 4.35 18.56
CA LEU A 155 7.61 5.38 17.67
C LEU A 155 6.55 4.80 16.73
N GLY A 156 6.78 3.63 16.12
CA GLY A 156 5.78 2.98 15.27
C GLY A 156 4.48 2.67 16.02
N ILE A 157 4.59 2.19 17.26
CA ILE A 157 3.45 1.92 18.14
C ILE A 157 2.73 3.22 18.51
N ILE A 158 3.46 4.24 18.99
CA ILE A 158 2.88 5.51 19.44
C ILE A 158 2.16 6.20 18.28
N ILE A 159 2.81 6.31 17.12
CA ILE A 159 2.20 6.94 15.95
C ILE A 159 0.91 6.21 15.57
N THR A 160 0.97 4.88 15.40
CA THR A 160 -0.19 4.08 14.96
C THR A 160 -1.32 4.09 16.00
N LEU A 161 -1.00 4.10 17.30
CA LEU A 161 -2.01 4.09 18.35
C LEU A 161 -2.66 5.45 18.55
N PHE A 162 -1.92 6.56 18.43
CA PHE A 162 -2.35 7.87 18.90
C PHE A 162 -2.61 8.90 17.79
N HIS A 163 -2.30 8.62 16.52
CA HIS A 163 -2.58 9.60 15.45
C HIS A 163 -4.07 9.91 15.32
N ASN A 164 -4.96 8.96 15.65
CA ASN A 164 -6.41 9.17 15.67
C ASN A 164 -6.88 10.21 16.70
N LEU A 165 -6.04 10.63 17.65
CA LEU A 165 -6.39 11.76 18.54
C LEU A 165 -6.57 13.08 17.77
N MET A 166 -5.98 13.19 16.58
CA MET A 166 -6.11 14.38 15.72
C MET A 166 -7.34 14.33 14.81
N ASP A 167 -8.08 13.23 14.81
CA ASP A 167 -9.25 13.07 13.97
C ASP A 167 -10.37 14.06 14.31
N HIS A 168 -10.41 14.56 15.56
CA HIS A 168 -11.38 15.56 16.02
C HIS A 168 -10.82 16.99 16.07
N ALA A 169 -9.56 17.18 15.67
CA ALA A 169 -8.94 18.50 15.69
C ALA A 169 -9.49 19.34 14.54
N THR A 170 -9.98 20.55 14.84
CA THR A 170 -10.33 21.56 13.83
C THR A 170 -9.16 22.53 13.71
N ILE A 171 -8.62 22.67 12.50
CA ILE A 171 -7.51 23.59 12.20
C ILE A 171 -8.08 24.72 11.36
N ALA A 172 -8.21 25.91 11.96
CA ALA A 172 -8.82 27.07 11.31
C ALA A 172 -7.85 27.82 10.39
N ASP A 173 -6.55 27.74 10.65
CA ASP A 173 -5.53 28.37 9.83
C ASP A 173 -5.30 27.55 8.54
N PRO A 174 -5.46 28.14 7.34
CA PRO A 174 -5.38 27.40 6.08
C PRO A 174 -4.03 26.75 5.81
N ASP A 175 -2.93 27.41 6.17
CA ASP A 175 -1.57 26.90 5.92
C ASP A 175 -1.26 25.73 6.86
N LEU A 176 -1.69 25.82 8.12
CA LEU A 176 -1.60 24.73 9.08
C LEU A 176 -2.52 23.56 8.71
N ASP A 177 -3.71 23.82 8.18
CA ASP A 177 -4.63 22.77 7.73
C ASP A 177 -4.04 22.00 6.54
N ALA A 178 -3.46 22.71 5.57
CA ALA A 178 -2.74 22.11 4.45
C ALA A 178 -1.55 21.24 4.92
N ALA A 179 -0.75 21.76 5.86
CA ALA A 179 0.37 21.02 6.44
C ALA A 179 -0.11 19.78 7.21
N ALA A 180 -1.19 19.90 7.98
CA ALA A 180 -1.79 18.79 8.71
C ALA A 180 -2.36 17.73 7.77
N ASN A 181 -2.96 18.13 6.64
CA ASN A 181 -3.46 17.22 5.61
C ASN A 181 -2.36 16.39 4.93
N LEU A 182 -1.17 16.99 4.78
CA LEU A 182 -0.02 16.29 4.23
C LEU A 182 0.62 15.36 5.27
N LEU A 183 0.61 15.75 6.54
CA LEU A 183 1.39 15.08 7.58
C LEU A 183 0.58 14.08 8.40
N ILE A 184 -0.65 14.38 8.81
CA ILE A 184 -1.32 13.61 9.87
C ILE A 184 -2.81 13.32 9.63
N VAL A 185 -3.59 14.26 9.10
CA VAL A 185 -5.02 14.09 8.78
C VAL A 185 -5.23 13.97 7.27
N THR A 186 -6.43 13.60 6.83
CA THR A 186 -6.78 13.55 5.41
C THR A 186 -8.25 13.94 5.22
N ASN A 187 -8.51 14.95 4.41
CA ASN A 187 -9.86 15.45 4.11
C ASN A 187 -10.17 15.46 2.59
N PHE A 188 -9.26 14.97 1.74
CA PHE A 188 -9.36 15.00 0.27
C PHE A 188 -9.59 16.38 -0.37
N ALA A 189 -9.41 17.47 0.39
CA ALA A 189 -9.52 18.82 -0.14
C ALA A 189 -8.36 19.12 -1.10
N PRO A 190 -8.62 19.85 -2.21
CA PRO A 190 -7.56 20.39 -3.05
C PRO A 190 -6.92 21.59 -2.34
N TYR A 191 -5.60 21.62 -2.34
CA TYR A 191 -4.80 22.74 -1.85
C TYR A 191 -3.97 23.33 -2.97
N THR A 192 -3.80 24.65 -2.97
CA THR A 192 -2.99 25.37 -3.96
C THR A 192 -1.77 25.99 -3.27
N VAL A 193 -0.58 25.63 -3.74
CA VAL A 193 0.68 26.23 -3.30
C VAL A 193 1.42 26.77 -4.53
N GLY A 194 1.41 28.09 -4.68
CA GLY A 194 1.93 28.76 -5.86
C GLY A 194 1.18 28.32 -7.13
N PRO A 195 1.86 27.86 -8.20
CA PRO A 195 1.21 27.41 -9.42
C PRO A 195 0.70 25.96 -9.35
N PHE A 196 0.90 25.26 -8.24
CA PHE A 196 0.63 23.82 -8.12
C PHE A 196 -0.60 23.56 -7.27
N ASN A 197 -1.45 22.64 -7.72
CA ASN A 197 -2.57 22.12 -6.94
C ASN A 197 -2.27 20.68 -6.54
N PHE A 198 -2.63 20.30 -5.31
CA PHE A 198 -2.49 18.93 -4.85
C PHE A 198 -3.66 18.47 -4.00
N ILE A 199 -3.89 17.15 -4.01
CA ILE A 199 -4.76 16.45 -3.06
C ILE A 199 -3.91 15.36 -2.42
N SER A 200 -3.87 15.34 -1.09
CA SER A 200 -3.20 14.27 -0.34
C SER A 200 -4.21 13.22 0.08
N ALA A 201 -4.09 12.00 -0.46
CA ALA A 201 -4.85 10.85 0.03
C ALA A 201 -4.10 10.08 1.13
N TYR A 202 -2.78 10.24 1.21
CA TYR A 202 -1.92 9.44 2.09
C TYR A 202 -1.06 10.33 2.99
N ALA A 203 -1.62 10.76 4.12
CA ALA A 203 -0.91 11.53 5.15
C ALA A 203 0.34 10.81 5.67
N VAL A 204 1.50 11.48 5.64
CA VAL A 204 2.82 10.84 5.78
C VAL A 204 3.03 10.14 7.13
N LEU A 205 2.62 10.74 8.24
CA LEU A 205 2.96 10.28 9.59
C LEU A 205 2.28 8.94 9.93
N PRO A 206 0.95 8.75 9.76
CA PRO A 206 0.31 7.45 10.00
C PRO A 206 0.96 6.30 9.22
N TRP A 207 1.28 6.49 7.93
CA TRP A 207 1.96 5.49 7.12
C TRP A 207 3.41 5.24 7.57
N THR A 208 4.09 6.27 8.08
CA THR A 208 5.41 6.12 8.71
C THR A 208 5.34 5.24 9.95
N GLY A 209 4.28 5.37 10.75
CA GLY A 209 3.99 4.46 11.87
C GLY A 209 3.95 2.99 11.43
N ILE A 210 3.17 2.70 10.38
CA ILE A 210 3.07 1.34 9.79
C ILE A 210 4.42 0.85 9.26
N MET A 211 5.21 1.70 8.61
CA MET A 211 6.55 1.33 8.13
C MET A 211 7.50 1.00 9.29
N LEU A 212 7.46 1.77 10.39
CA LEU A 212 8.26 1.53 11.59
C LEU A 212 7.88 0.23 12.30
N LEU A 213 6.58 -0.09 12.38
CA LEU A 213 6.11 -1.40 12.86
C LEU A 213 6.64 -2.53 11.97
N GLY A 214 6.62 -2.35 10.65
CA GLY A 214 7.24 -3.26 9.69
C GLY A 214 8.73 -3.46 9.93
N PHE A 215 9.47 -2.36 10.13
CA PHE A 215 10.89 -2.40 10.47
C PHE A 215 11.14 -3.16 11.77
N ALA A 216 10.30 -2.97 12.79
CA ALA A 216 10.38 -3.70 14.04
C ALA A 216 10.23 -5.22 13.80
N ILE A 217 9.18 -5.62 13.08
CA ILE A 217 8.87 -7.03 12.81
C ILE A 217 9.93 -7.70 11.94
N GLY A 218 10.63 -6.94 11.09
CA GLY A 218 11.79 -7.41 10.34
C GLY A 218 12.84 -8.12 11.22
N LYS A 219 12.97 -7.73 12.50
CA LYS A 219 13.88 -8.38 13.47
C LYS A 219 13.59 -9.86 13.69
N TRP A 220 12.33 -10.29 13.60
CA TRP A 220 11.95 -11.70 13.77
C TRP A 220 12.42 -12.60 12.64
N TYR A 221 12.76 -11.99 11.50
CA TYR A 221 13.33 -12.69 10.36
C TYR A 221 14.87 -12.75 10.38
N ASN A 222 15.51 -12.12 11.37
CA ASN A 222 16.93 -12.30 11.61
C ASN A 222 17.18 -13.66 12.27
N THR A 223 17.70 -14.61 11.50
CA THR A 223 17.95 -15.98 11.96
C THR A 223 19.05 -16.09 13.03
N ALA A 224 19.85 -15.03 13.23
CA ALA A 224 20.80 -14.96 14.35
C ALA A 224 20.12 -14.61 15.69
N VAL A 225 18.88 -14.11 15.66
CA VAL A 225 18.15 -13.62 16.83
C VAL A 225 16.90 -14.46 17.13
N TYR A 226 16.20 -14.92 16.10
CA TYR A 226 14.96 -15.67 16.22
C TYR A 226 15.02 -16.99 15.45
N THR A 227 14.59 -18.08 16.10
CA THR A 227 14.33 -19.35 15.42
C THR A 227 13.04 -19.26 14.60
N ALA A 228 12.87 -20.17 13.62
CA ALA A 228 11.64 -20.24 12.83
C ALA A 228 10.40 -20.47 13.71
N GLN A 229 10.51 -21.31 14.75
CA GLN A 229 9.42 -21.56 15.69
C GLN A 229 9.06 -20.32 16.52
N GLN A 230 10.06 -19.59 17.02
CA GLN A 230 9.84 -18.34 17.77
C GLN A 230 9.19 -17.27 16.88
N ARG A 231 9.69 -17.10 15.65
CA ARG A 231 9.11 -16.19 14.66
C ARG A 231 7.65 -16.55 14.37
N LYS A 232 7.36 -17.81 14.05
CA LYS A 232 5.99 -18.27 13.74
C LYS A 232 5.07 -18.02 14.93
N LYS A 233 5.50 -18.35 16.15
CA LYS A 233 4.74 -18.07 17.38
C LYS A 233 4.46 -16.58 17.53
N ALA A 234 5.46 -15.72 17.35
CA ALA A 234 5.30 -14.27 17.44
C ALA A 234 4.33 -13.73 16.38
N LEU A 235 4.48 -14.13 15.11
CA LEU A 235 3.58 -13.74 14.02
C LEU A 235 2.13 -14.14 14.31
N VAL A 236 1.90 -15.37 14.78
CA VAL A 236 0.55 -15.86 15.13
C VAL A 236 -0.02 -15.10 16.33
N THR A 237 0.76 -14.96 17.41
CA THR A 237 0.30 -14.27 18.62
C THR A 237 -0.06 -12.82 18.32
N PHE A 238 0.84 -12.05 17.69
CA PHE A 238 0.56 -10.65 17.38
C PHE A 238 -0.53 -10.50 16.32
N GLY A 239 -0.61 -11.40 15.32
CA GLY A 239 -1.69 -11.41 14.33
C GLY A 239 -3.06 -11.59 14.99
N LEU A 240 -3.20 -12.57 15.88
CA LEU A 240 -4.43 -12.80 16.64
C LEU A 240 -4.73 -11.67 17.63
N SER A 241 -3.71 -11.12 18.29
CA SER A 241 -3.89 -9.98 19.20
C SER A 241 -4.38 -8.73 18.48
N LEU A 242 -3.90 -8.43 17.26
CA LEU A 242 -4.40 -7.30 16.48
C LEU A 242 -5.83 -7.52 16.00
N ILE A 243 -6.20 -8.74 15.59
CA ILE A 243 -7.58 -9.07 15.24
C ILE A 243 -8.50 -8.94 16.46
N ALA A 244 -8.07 -9.45 17.62
CA ALA A 244 -8.81 -9.31 18.86
C ALA A 244 -8.97 -7.84 19.27
N LEU A 245 -7.89 -7.05 19.16
CA LEU A 245 -7.93 -5.60 19.42
C LEU A 245 -8.91 -4.89 18.49
N PHE A 246 -8.90 -5.19 17.19
CA PHE A 246 -9.90 -4.67 16.24
C PHE A 246 -11.32 -4.99 16.70
N ILE A 247 -11.62 -6.25 17.03
CA ILE A 247 -12.95 -6.68 17.45
C ILE A 247 -13.38 -5.94 18.73
N VAL A 248 -12.51 -5.87 19.74
CA VAL A 248 -12.79 -5.16 21.00
C VAL A 248 -13.06 -3.69 20.76
N LEU A 249 -12.21 -3.01 19.98
CA LEU A 249 -12.38 -1.60 19.66
C LEU A 249 -13.67 -1.35 18.88
N ARG A 250 -14.04 -2.24 17.95
CA ARG A 250 -15.33 -2.15 17.24
C ARG A 250 -16.51 -2.32 18.18
N PHE A 251 -16.49 -3.25 19.13
CA PHE A 251 -17.58 -3.36 20.11
C PHE A 251 -17.68 -2.17 21.07
N ILE A 252 -16.56 -1.53 21.41
CA ILE A 252 -16.55 -0.27 22.18
C ILE A 252 -17.07 0.89 21.33
N ASN A 253 -16.77 0.89 20.02
CA ASN A 253 -17.29 1.81 19.02
C ASN A 253 -17.04 3.32 19.29
N ASN A 254 -15.91 3.65 19.93
CA ASN A 254 -15.61 5.03 20.36
C ASN A 254 -14.23 5.54 19.91
N TYR A 255 -13.18 4.70 19.97
CA TYR A 255 -11.80 5.12 19.67
C TYR A 255 -11.16 4.27 18.58
N GLY A 256 -10.34 4.89 17.73
CA GLY A 256 -9.50 4.22 16.74
C GLY A 256 -10.11 4.16 15.34
N ASP A 257 -11.27 4.79 15.14
CA ASP A 257 -11.85 5.09 13.83
C ASP A 257 -12.83 6.26 13.96
N LEU A 258 -12.89 7.14 12.94
CA LEU A 258 -13.84 8.26 12.88
C LEU A 258 -15.28 7.85 12.58
N GLN A 259 -15.49 6.63 12.08
CA GLN A 259 -16.78 6.14 11.62
C GLN A 259 -17.26 5.01 12.53
N PRO A 260 -18.06 5.32 13.56
CA PRO A 260 -18.73 4.31 14.38
C PRO A 260 -19.60 3.43 13.49
N TRP A 261 -19.58 2.11 13.73
CA TRP A 261 -20.54 1.23 13.08
C TRP A 261 -21.92 1.37 13.71
N SER A 262 -22.93 1.07 12.93
CA SER A 262 -24.33 1.05 13.37
C SER A 262 -25.06 -0.16 12.79
N ALA A 263 -26.06 -0.64 13.54
CA ALA A 263 -26.97 -1.67 13.07
C ALA A 263 -27.74 -1.17 11.84
N GLN A 264 -27.83 -2.02 10.83
CA GLN A 264 -28.54 -1.77 9.58
C GLN A 264 -29.83 -2.58 9.54
N ALA A 265 -30.76 -2.18 8.67
CA ALA A 265 -32.04 -2.87 8.50
C ALA A 265 -31.88 -4.35 8.10
N ILE A 266 -30.83 -4.66 7.33
CA ILE A 266 -30.53 -6.01 6.85
C ILE A 266 -29.28 -6.53 7.57
N PRO A 267 -29.29 -7.74 8.16
CA PRO A 267 -28.17 -8.25 8.96
C PRO A 267 -26.80 -8.26 8.25
N VAL A 268 -26.77 -8.56 6.95
CA VAL A 268 -25.51 -8.54 6.19
C VAL A 268 -24.90 -7.13 6.18
N TYR A 269 -25.71 -6.08 6.04
CA TYR A 269 -25.23 -4.70 6.04
C TYR A 269 -24.77 -4.25 7.44
N THR A 270 -25.28 -4.84 8.52
CA THR A 270 -24.70 -4.64 9.86
C THR A 270 -23.28 -5.20 9.93
N VAL A 271 -23.03 -6.35 9.31
CA VAL A 271 -21.67 -6.91 9.21
C VAL A 271 -20.77 -6.03 8.34
N LEU A 272 -21.26 -5.54 7.19
CA LEU A 272 -20.50 -4.62 6.34
C LEU A 272 -20.16 -3.32 7.09
N SER A 273 -21.15 -2.74 7.77
CA SER A 273 -20.99 -1.59 8.67
C SER A 273 -19.93 -1.88 9.73
N PHE A 274 -19.97 -3.04 10.39
CA PHE A 274 -18.95 -3.45 11.36
C PHE A 274 -17.54 -3.60 10.74
N LEU A 275 -17.41 -3.96 9.47
CA LEU A 275 -16.13 -4.06 8.77
C LEU A 275 -15.67 -2.75 8.11
N ASN A 276 -16.56 -1.77 7.98
CA ASN A 276 -16.26 -0.51 7.32
C ASN A 276 -15.50 0.43 8.27
N VAL A 277 -14.23 0.67 7.96
CA VAL A 277 -13.30 1.47 8.75
C VAL A 277 -12.49 2.40 7.85
N THR A 278 -12.09 3.53 8.41
CA THR A 278 -11.45 4.65 7.74
C THR A 278 -10.04 4.30 7.24
N LYS A 279 -9.86 4.35 5.92
CA LYS A 279 -8.58 4.07 5.23
C LYS A 279 -7.63 5.27 5.21
N TYR A 280 -8.17 6.49 5.23
CA TYR A 280 -7.43 7.73 4.96
C TYR A 280 -7.70 8.78 6.05
N PRO A 281 -6.73 9.07 6.94
CA PRO A 281 -5.51 8.27 7.18
C PRO A 281 -5.84 6.85 7.67
N PRO A 282 -4.90 5.89 7.64
CA PRO A 282 -5.16 4.51 8.06
C PRO A 282 -5.43 4.47 9.56
N SER A 283 -6.70 4.39 9.96
CA SER A 283 -7.09 4.38 11.36
C SER A 283 -6.45 3.21 12.13
N LEU A 284 -6.37 3.30 13.46
CA LEU A 284 -5.91 2.19 14.29
C LEU A 284 -6.71 0.92 14.00
N MET A 285 -8.05 1.01 13.88
CA MET A 285 -8.88 -0.14 13.55
C MET A 285 -8.57 -0.68 12.15
N TYR A 286 -8.37 0.18 11.16
CA TYR A 286 -7.95 -0.20 9.81
C TYR A 286 -6.58 -0.91 9.81
N ALA A 287 -5.61 -0.41 10.58
CA ALA A 287 -4.31 -1.02 10.75
C ALA A 287 -4.42 -2.40 11.43
N CYS A 288 -5.22 -2.55 12.49
CA CYS A 288 -5.45 -3.84 13.16
C CYS A 288 -6.14 -4.86 12.23
N MET A 289 -7.21 -4.44 11.54
CA MET A 289 -8.00 -5.28 10.62
C MET A 289 -7.16 -5.80 9.45
N THR A 290 -6.17 -5.02 8.99
CA THR A 290 -5.34 -5.37 7.83
C THR A 290 -4.03 -6.05 8.21
N LEU A 291 -3.28 -5.53 9.20
CA LEU A 291 -1.99 -6.08 9.60
C LEU A 291 -2.13 -7.38 10.40
N GLY A 292 -3.20 -7.56 11.18
CA GLY A 292 -3.44 -8.81 11.93
C GLY A 292 -3.45 -10.03 11.01
N PRO A 293 -4.36 -10.08 10.02
CA PRO A 293 -4.37 -11.16 9.03
C PRO A 293 -3.10 -11.23 8.18
N ALA A 294 -2.44 -10.11 7.88
CA ALA A 294 -1.16 -10.12 7.17
C ALA A 294 -0.06 -10.87 7.95
N LEU A 295 0.02 -10.70 9.27
CA LEU A 295 0.94 -11.45 10.12
C LEU A 295 0.62 -12.95 10.14
N LEU A 296 -0.66 -13.32 10.17
CA LEU A 296 -1.09 -14.72 10.07
C LEU A 296 -0.74 -15.31 8.70
N ALA A 297 -0.93 -14.54 7.63
CA ALA A 297 -0.56 -14.94 6.28
C ALA A 297 0.96 -15.16 6.16
N LEU A 298 1.78 -14.29 6.75
CA LEU A 298 3.23 -14.47 6.80
C LEU A 298 3.63 -15.78 7.52
N ALA A 299 2.97 -16.09 8.65
CA ALA A 299 3.20 -17.32 9.40
C ALA A 299 2.77 -18.58 8.63
N ALA A 300 1.68 -18.49 7.87
CA ALA A 300 1.17 -19.59 7.05
C ALA A 300 2.04 -19.84 5.81
N LEU A 301 2.52 -18.79 5.16
CA LEU A 301 3.28 -18.86 3.91
C LEU A 301 4.74 -19.30 4.08
N GLU A 302 5.26 -19.36 5.30
CA GLU A 302 6.70 -19.57 5.57
C GLU A 302 7.27 -20.85 4.92
N ASN A 303 6.47 -21.93 4.89
CA ASN A 303 6.88 -23.25 4.37
C ASN A 303 6.11 -23.67 3.12
N ILE A 304 5.31 -22.79 2.52
CA ILE A 304 4.49 -23.15 1.36
C ILE A 304 5.26 -22.85 0.08
N GLN A 305 5.51 -23.89 -0.70
CA GLN A 305 6.11 -23.79 -2.04
C GLN A 305 5.28 -24.58 -3.04
N ASN A 306 4.55 -23.87 -3.89
CA ASN A 306 3.71 -24.43 -4.96
C ASN A 306 3.63 -23.47 -6.16
N LYS A 307 2.92 -23.88 -7.21
CA LYS A 307 2.75 -23.07 -8.45
C LYS A 307 2.21 -21.67 -8.17
N PHE A 308 1.19 -21.55 -7.30
CA PHE A 308 0.60 -20.26 -6.94
C PHE A 308 1.61 -19.33 -6.26
N THR A 309 2.33 -19.82 -5.23
CA THR A 309 3.38 -19.03 -4.58
C THR A 309 4.51 -18.66 -5.53
N GLY A 310 4.81 -19.52 -6.52
CA GLY A 310 5.78 -19.23 -7.57
C GLY A 310 5.36 -18.05 -8.45
N ILE A 311 4.08 -17.98 -8.84
CA ILE A 311 3.51 -16.88 -9.63
C ILE A 311 3.52 -15.59 -8.79
N MET A 312 2.97 -15.61 -7.58
CA MET A 312 2.90 -14.43 -6.72
C MET A 312 4.30 -13.88 -6.39
N ASN A 313 5.27 -14.75 -6.17
CA ASN A 313 6.66 -14.35 -5.94
C ASN A 313 7.24 -13.56 -7.14
N VAL A 314 6.78 -13.75 -8.39
CA VAL A 314 7.22 -12.90 -9.51
C VAL A 314 6.85 -11.44 -9.24
N PHE A 315 5.58 -11.15 -8.93
CA PHE A 315 5.13 -9.79 -8.66
C PHE A 315 5.83 -9.19 -7.44
N GLY A 316 5.89 -9.92 -6.33
CA GLY A 316 6.46 -9.40 -5.09
C GLY A 316 7.96 -9.16 -5.12
N ARG A 317 8.70 -9.74 -6.08
CA ARG A 317 10.14 -9.49 -6.24
C ARG A 317 10.46 -8.19 -6.97
N VAL A 318 9.54 -7.70 -7.79
CA VAL A 318 9.71 -6.47 -8.59
C VAL A 318 8.52 -5.50 -8.41
N PRO A 319 8.23 -5.12 -7.16
CA PRO A 319 6.95 -4.51 -6.86
C PRO A 319 6.77 -3.12 -7.49
N PHE A 320 7.81 -2.30 -7.51
CA PHE A 320 7.69 -0.95 -8.10
C PHE A 320 7.57 -1.00 -9.63
N PHE A 321 8.31 -1.90 -10.29
CA PHE A 321 8.14 -2.16 -11.73
C PHE A 321 6.72 -2.60 -12.08
N TYR A 322 6.17 -3.60 -11.37
CA TYR A 322 4.79 -4.01 -11.60
C TYR A 322 3.81 -2.89 -11.25
N TYR A 323 4.07 -2.11 -10.20
CA TYR A 323 3.22 -0.98 -9.82
C TYR A 323 3.09 0.02 -10.98
N LEU A 324 4.21 0.41 -11.59
CA LEU A 324 4.14 1.26 -12.78
C LEU A 324 3.41 0.55 -13.91
N LEU A 325 3.83 -0.66 -14.27
CA LEU A 325 3.28 -1.38 -15.42
C LEU A 325 1.75 -1.54 -15.36
N HIS A 326 1.20 -1.99 -14.23
CA HIS A 326 -0.25 -2.26 -14.15
C HIS A 326 -1.08 -0.99 -14.22
N VAL A 327 -0.62 0.14 -13.66
CA VAL A 327 -1.32 1.44 -13.77
C VAL A 327 -1.42 1.85 -15.24
N TYR A 328 -0.32 1.81 -15.99
CA TYR A 328 -0.34 2.14 -17.41
C TYR A 328 -1.16 1.15 -18.24
N VAL A 329 -1.09 -0.15 -17.95
CA VAL A 329 -1.90 -1.17 -18.64
C VAL A 329 -3.39 -0.93 -18.40
N ILE A 330 -3.81 -0.67 -17.17
CA ILE A 330 -5.22 -0.40 -16.83
C ILE A 330 -5.69 0.90 -17.49
N HIS A 331 -4.88 1.95 -17.43
CA HIS A 331 -5.25 3.23 -18.05
C HIS A 331 -5.36 3.09 -19.57
N LEU A 332 -4.43 2.38 -20.24
CA LEU A 332 -4.55 2.10 -21.66
C LEU A 332 -5.81 1.28 -22.00
N LEU A 333 -6.21 0.33 -21.13
CA LEU A 333 -7.50 -0.34 -21.28
C LEU A 333 -8.67 0.64 -21.14
N CYS A 334 -8.60 1.60 -20.22
CA CYS A 334 -9.58 2.69 -20.11
C CYS A 334 -9.68 3.50 -21.42
N VAL A 335 -8.56 3.83 -22.05
CA VAL A 335 -8.54 4.50 -23.37
C VAL A 335 -9.21 3.65 -24.45
N VAL A 336 -8.94 2.34 -24.47
CA VAL A 336 -9.59 1.43 -25.43
C VAL A 336 -11.10 1.40 -25.21
N VAL A 337 -11.55 1.30 -23.96
CA VAL A 337 -12.98 1.29 -23.61
C VAL A 337 -13.64 2.63 -23.94
N PHE A 338 -12.95 3.76 -23.69
CA PHE A 338 -13.39 5.10 -24.08
C PHE A 338 -13.77 5.19 -25.55
N TYR A 339 -12.89 4.76 -26.46
CA TYR A 339 -13.22 4.76 -27.88
C TYR A 339 -14.26 3.69 -28.25
N ALA A 340 -14.24 2.53 -27.58
CA ALA A 340 -15.20 1.46 -27.85
C ALA A 340 -16.64 1.83 -27.46
N GLU A 341 -16.83 2.67 -26.44
CA GLU A 341 -18.13 3.22 -26.04
C GLU A 341 -18.58 4.40 -26.92
N GLY A 342 -17.78 4.79 -27.90
CA GLY A 342 -18.13 5.79 -28.91
C GLY A 342 -17.72 7.22 -28.57
N TYR A 343 -16.91 7.43 -27.52
CA TYR A 343 -16.36 8.75 -27.22
C TYR A 343 -15.25 9.12 -28.23
N GLU A 344 -15.14 10.41 -28.51
CA GLU A 344 -14.11 10.96 -29.38
C GLU A 344 -12.99 11.61 -28.57
N PHE A 345 -11.80 11.77 -29.16
CA PHE A 345 -10.67 12.43 -28.50
C PHE A 345 -11.04 13.82 -27.94
N ALA A 346 -11.87 14.57 -28.68
CA ALA A 346 -12.32 15.89 -28.28
C ALA A 346 -13.13 15.90 -26.98
N ASP A 347 -13.76 14.78 -26.61
CA ASP A 347 -14.58 14.70 -25.40
C ASP A 347 -13.75 14.83 -24.13
N ASN A 348 -12.45 14.51 -24.16
CA ASN A 348 -11.50 14.78 -23.07
C ASN A 348 -11.49 16.24 -22.61
N PHE A 349 -11.85 17.17 -23.49
CA PHE A 349 -11.85 18.60 -23.22
C PHE A 349 -13.26 19.19 -23.10
N LYS A 350 -14.29 18.41 -23.45
CA LYS A 350 -15.70 18.85 -23.44
C LYS A 350 -16.48 18.30 -22.26
N LEU A 351 -16.17 17.08 -21.82
CA LEU A 351 -16.86 16.41 -20.73
C LEU A 351 -16.10 16.56 -19.42
N GLN A 352 -16.83 16.35 -18.31
CA GLN A 352 -16.19 16.22 -17.01
C GLN A 352 -15.46 14.88 -16.94
N MET A 353 -14.13 14.95 -16.92
CA MET A 353 -13.24 13.81 -16.78
C MET A 353 -12.83 13.65 -15.31
N ALA A 354 -12.87 12.42 -14.80
CA ALA A 354 -12.23 12.11 -13.52
C ALA A 354 -10.72 11.93 -13.67
N PHE A 355 -10.32 11.23 -14.74
CA PHE A 355 -8.97 11.13 -15.26
C PHE A 355 -9.03 11.26 -16.78
N GLY A 356 -7.90 11.49 -17.45
CA GLY A 356 -7.85 11.47 -18.93
C GLY A 356 -8.50 10.21 -19.47
N PHE A 357 -9.38 10.34 -20.47
CA PHE A 357 -10.14 9.24 -21.09
C PHE A 357 -11.05 8.47 -20.12
N ARG A 358 -11.34 9.02 -18.93
CA ARG A 358 -12.30 8.48 -17.96
C ARG A 358 -13.38 9.52 -17.67
N PRO A 359 -14.48 9.53 -18.45
CA PRO A 359 -15.66 10.34 -18.15
C PRO A 359 -16.13 10.10 -16.73
N ARG A 360 -16.65 11.13 -16.05
CA ARG A 360 -17.13 10.99 -14.67
C ARG A 360 -18.39 10.12 -14.58
N GLU A 361 -19.26 10.18 -15.58
CA GLU A 361 -20.57 9.52 -15.58
C GLU A 361 -20.75 8.66 -16.83
N ASN A 362 -21.66 7.67 -16.73
CA ASN A 362 -22.11 6.82 -17.85
C ASN A 362 -20.99 6.10 -18.62
N PHE A 363 -19.91 5.72 -17.93
CA PHE A 363 -18.75 5.09 -18.55
C PHE A 363 -18.29 3.86 -17.77
N GLY A 364 -18.09 2.75 -18.49
CA GLY A 364 -17.56 1.51 -17.96
C GLY A 364 -18.60 0.41 -17.76
N TYR A 365 -18.20 -0.63 -17.04
CA TYR A 365 -18.89 -1.92 -17.04
C TYR A 365 -19.30 -2.40 -15.65
N SER A 366 -20.13 -3.45 -15.64
CA SER A 366 -20.52 -4.16 -14.42
C SER A 366 -19.33 -4.86 -13.74
N LEU A 367 -19.47 -5.10 -12.43
CA LEU A 367 -18.45 -5.75 -11.61
C LEU A 367 -17.96 -7.11 -12.15
N GLY A 368 -18.83 -7.88 -12.82
CA GLY A 368 -18.44 -9.16 -13.42
C GLY A 368 -17.41 -9.00 -14.54
N ILE A 369 -17.58 -7.98 -15.39
CA ILE A 369 -16.63 -7.66 -16.46
C ILE A 369 -15.31 -7.14 -15.86
N ILE A 370 -15.38 -6.38 -14.76
CA ILE A 370 -14.20 -5.90 -14.04
C ILE A 370 -13.30 -7.06 -13.58
N TYR A 371 -13.87 -8.17 -13.11
CA TYR A 371 -13.06 -9.34 -12.76
C TYR A 371 -12.35 -9.96 -13.96
N LEU A 372 -13.00 -10.01 -15.14
CA LEU A 372 -12.38 -10.50 -16.36
C LEU A 372 -11.24 -9.59 -16.82
N LEU A 373 -11.46 -8.27 -16.80
CA LEU A 373 -10.44 -7.28 -17.14
C LEU A 373 -9.27 -7.29 -16.14
N TRP A 374 -9.55 -7.47 -14.85
CA TRP A 374 -8.52 -7.64 -13.83
C TRP A 374 -7.65 -8.88 -14.10
N LEU A 375 -8.25 -10.03 -14.41
CA LEU A 375 -7.49 -11.23 -14.77
C LEU A 375 -6.63 -11.01 -16.03
N LEU A 376 -7.16 -10.31 -17.03
CA LEU A 376 -6.42 -9.91 -18.22
C LEU A 376 -5.20 -9.05 -17.86
N VAL A 377 -5.38 -8.03 -17.00
CA VAL A 377 -4.29 -7.17 -16.50
C VAL A 377 -3.21 -8.00 -15.81
N LEU A 378 -3.58 -8.96 -14.96
CA LEU A 378 -2.62 -9.84 -14.28
C LEU A 378 -1.80 -10.67 -15.29
N VAL A 379 -2.45 -11.21 -16.33
CA VAL A 379 -1.77 -11.99 -17.38
C VAL A 379 -0.82 -11.12 -18.17
N ILE A 380 -1.24 -9.92 -18.60
CA ILE A 380 -0.40 -8.97 -19.33
C ILE A 380 0.81 -8.57 -18.49
N CYS A 381 0.61 -8.29 -17.19
CA CYS A 381 1.68 -7.84 -16.30
C CYS A 381 2.65 -8.97 -15.88
N TYR A 382 2.23 -10.23 -15.93
CA TYR A 382 3.02 -11.37 -15.49
C TYR A 382 4.31 -11.55 -16.29
N TYR A 383 4.23 -11.56 -17.62
CA TYR A 383 5.39 -11.83 -18.47
C TYR A 383 6.48 -10.75 -18.38
N PRO A 384 6.16 -9.45 -18.46
CA PRO A 384 7.16 -8.39 -18.26
C PRO A 384 7.75 -8.40 -16.85
N SER A 385 6.93 -8.67 -15.81
CA SER A 385 7.42 -8.78 -14.43
C SER A 385 8.39 -9.95 -14.26
N ARG A 386 8.10 -11.09 -14.88
CA ARG A 386 8.99 -12.26 -14.88
C ARG A 386 10.30 -11.96 -15.59
N TRP A 387 10.24 -11.33 -16.77
CA TRP A 387 11.42 -10.91 -17.51
C TRP A 387 12.28 -9.94 -16.68
N TYR A 388 11.68 -8.89 -16.12
CA TYR A 388 12.40 -7.90 -15.33
C TYR A 388 13.00 -8.50 -14.06
N ASN A 389 12.28 -9.40 -13.38
CA ASN A 389 12.81 -10.14 -12.24
C ASN A 389 14.05 -10.98 -12.61
N ASN A 390 14.05 -11.66 -13.76
CA ASN A 390 15.21 -12.40 -14.24
C ASN A 390 16.38 -11.45 -14.59
N TYR A 391 16.09 -10.36 -15.30
CA TYR A 391 17.10 -9.35 -15.65
C TYR A 391 17.73 -8.75 -14.39
N LYS A 392 16.93 -8.32 -13.42
CA LYS A 392 17.39 -7.76 -12.13
C LYS A 392 18.21 -8.75 -11.31
N SER A 393 17.88 -10.04 -11.36
CA SER A 393 18.64 -11.07 -10.64
C SER A 393 20.02 -11.34 -11.26
N ASN A 394 20.16 -11.12 -12.56
CA ASN A 394 21.39 -11.40 -13.32
C ASN A 394 22.28 -10.17 -13.54
N ASN A 395 21.86 -8.98 -13.12
CA ASN A 395 22.57 -7.72 -13.36
C ASN A 395 22.75 -6.92 -12.07
N LYS A 396 23.90 -6.25 -11.91
CA LYS A 396 24.26 -5.45 -10.71
C LYS A 396 24.30 -3.94 -10.97
N LYS A 397 23.48 -3.43 -11.88
CA LYS A 397 23.43 -1.98 -12.20
C LYS A 397 22.78 -1.20 -11.05
N TRP A 398 23.29 -0.02 -10.74
CA TRP A 398 22.85 0.78 -9.58
C TRP A 398 21.34 1.11 -9.63
N TRP A 399 20.82 1.45 -10.81
CA TRP A 399 19.42 1.85 -11.02
C TRP A 399 18.42 0.72 -10.78
N LEU A 400 18.84 -0.56 -10.83
CA LEU A 400 17.97 -1.70 -10.54
C LEU A 400 17.51 -1.75 -9.08
N SER A 401 18.24 -1.09 -8.18
CA SER A 401 17.79 -0.91 -6.80
C SER A 401 16.69 0.16 -6.66
N TYR A 402 16.54 1.00 -7.69
CA TYR A 402 15.55 2.08 -7.80
C TYR A 402 14.32 1.69 -8.64
N VAL A 403 14.28 0.47 -9.19
CA VAL A 403 13.14 -0.05 -9.96
C VAL A 403 12.78 -1.45 -9.49
#